data_AF-A0AA37HG94-F1
#
_entry.id   AF-A0AA37HG94-F1
#
_cell.length_a   1.000
_cell.length_b   1.000
_cell.length_c   1.000
_cell.angle_alpha   90.00
_cell.angle_beta   90.00
_cell.angle_gamma   90.00
#
_symmetry.space_group_name_H-M   'P 1'
#
loop_
_entity.id
_entity.type
_entity.pdbx_description
1 polymer ?
#
loop_
_entity_poly.entity_id
_entity_poly.type
_entity_poly.pdbx_seq_one_letter_code
_entity_poly.pdbx_strand_id
1 'polypeptide(L)'
;MTEFETHDPALDSDQEAKRVALSYVSEAFAEGCLDGIDGDCMAQAALFAAFQELVQTYGEEATARYAEGFPERIRGGTYTVRPQARH
;
A
#
# COMPACT_ATOMS: atom_id res chain seq x y z
N MET A 1 -24.16 -17.57 25.49
CA MET A 1 -23.04 -18.15 24.75
C MET A 1 -22.76 -17.20 23.61
N THR A 2 -21.98 -16.15 23.88
CA THR A 2 -21.49 -15.19 22.88
C THR A 2 -19.99 -15.29 22.99
N GLU A 3 -19.38 -15.74 21.89
CA GLU A 3 -17.96 -15.96 21.72
C GLU A 3 -17.20 -14.69 22.12
N PHE A 4 -16.25 -14.82 23.04
CA PHE A 4 -15.27 -13.77 23.32
C PHE A 4 -14.42 -13.65 22.07
N GLU A 5 -14.75 -12.67 21.24
CA GLU A 5 -13.86 -12.17 20.19
C GLU A 5 -12.56 -11.78 20.89
N THR A 6 -11.54 -12.63 20.77
CA THR A 6 -10.19 -12.37 21.28
C THR A 6 -9.63 -11.20 20.48
N HIS A 7 -9.94 -10.00 20.94
CA HIS A 7 -9.38 -8.76 20.46
C HIS A 7 -7.91 -8.74 20.86
N ASP A 8 -7.03 -9.00 19.89
CA ASP A 8 -5.60 -8.96 20.10
C ASP A 8 -5.13 -7.50 19.92
N PRO A 9 -4.80 -6.79 21.02
CA PRO A 9 -4.49 -5.36 20.97
C PRO A 9 -3.21 -5.06 20.17
N ALA A 10 -2.34 -6.04 19.96
CA ALA A 10 -1.13 -5.88 19.16
C ALA A 10 -1.43 -5.85 17.66
N LEU A 11 -2.41 -6.62 17.19
CA LEU A 11 -2.84 -6.59 15.78
C LEU A 11 -3.56 -5.27 15.44
N ASP A 12 -4.38 -4.78 16.36
CA ASP A 12 -5.13 -3.54 16.18
C ASP A 12 -4.18 -2.32 16.13
N SER A 13 -3.10 -2.34 16.91
CA SER A 13 -2.08 -1.28 16.87
C SER A 13 -1.22 -1.28 15.61
N ASP A 14 -0.89 -2.45 15.03
CA ASP A 14 -0.18 -2.55 13.75
C ASP A 14 -1.06 -2.11 12.57
N GLN A 15 -2.35 -2.49 12.58
CA GLN A 15 -3.31 -1.99 11.59
C GLN A 15 -3.52 -0.48 11.69
N GLU A 16 -3.63 0.06 12.91
CA GLU A 16 -3.72 1.50 13.14
C GLU A 16 -2.47 2.22 12.64
N ALA A 17 -1.27 1.72 12.97
CA ALA A 17 -0.01 2.29 12.51
C ALA A 17 0.08 2.31 10.97
N LYS A 18 -0.33 1.22 10.31
CA LYS A 18 -0.41 1.14 8.84
C LYS A 18 -1.40 2.15 8.26
N ARG A 19 -2.56 2.34 8.89
CA ARG A 19 -3.57 3.31 8.46
C ARG A 19 -3.05 4.75 8.58
N VAL A 20 -2.39 5.06 9.69
CA VAL A 20 -1.77 6.38 9.91
C VAL A 20 -0.67 6.63 8.88
N ALA A 21 0.23 5.68 8.65
CA ALA A 21 1.26 5.79 7.61
C ALA A 21 0.65 6.02 6.21
N LEU A 22 -0.44 5.32 5.89
CA LEU A 22 -1.14 5.51 4.62
C LEU A 22 -1.76 6.91 4.50
N SER A 23 -2.25 7.51 5.60
CA SER A 23 -2.72 8.91 5.60
C SER A 23 -1.60 9.86 5.21
N TYR A 24 -0.43 9.73 5.85
CA TYR A 24 0.74 10.57 5.54
C TYR A 24 1.17 10.44 4.07
N VAL A 25 1.22 9.22 3.54
CA VAL A 25 1.54 9.00 2.12
C VAL A 25 0.49 9.61 1.21
N SER A 26 -0.80 9.49 1.56
CA SER A 26 -1.90 10.07 0.77
C SER A 26 -1.88 11.59 0.76
N GLU A 27 -1.55 12.22 1.89
CA GLU A 27 -1.38 13.66 2.03
C GLU A 27 -0.22 14.15 1.17
N ALA A 28 0.96 13.50 1.26
CA ALA A 28 2.11 13.83 0.42
C ALA A 28 1.78 13.66 -1.09
N PHE A 29 0.94 12.68 -1.44
CA PHE A 29 0.47 12.49 -2.81
C PHE A 29 -0.42 13.64 -3.28
N ALA A 30 -1.34 14.09 -2.42
CA ALA A 30 -2.21 15.22 -2.71
C ALA A 30 -1.41 16.51 -2.87
N GLU A 31 -0.43 16.75 -2.00
CA GLU A 31 0.46 17.91 -2.08
C GLU A 31 1.29 17.91 -3.37
N GLY A 32 1.93 16.78 -3.73
CA GLY A 32 2.68 16.68 -4.97
C GLY A 32 1.83 16.97 -6.22
N CYS A 33 0.58 16.48 -6.22
CA CYS A 33 -0.37 16.80 -7.29
C CYS A 33 -0.75 18.29 -7.33
N LEU A 34 -0.88 18.96 -6.16
CA LEU A 34 -1.15 20.40 -6.09
C LEU A 34 0.03 21.24 -6.61
N ASP A 35 1.26 20.76 -6.40
CA ASP A 35 2.48 21.37 -6.94
C ASP A 35 2.66 21.13 -8.45
N GLY A 36 1.74 20.39 -9.07
CA GLY A 36 1.72 20.12 -10.51
C GLY A 36 2.54 18.90 -10.93
N ILE A 37 2.94 18.04 -9.99
CA ILE A 37 3.56 16.76 -10.30
C ILE A 37 2.49 15.82 -10.85
N ASP A 38 2.79 15.13 -11.94
CA ASP A 38 1.89 14.13 -12.52
C ASP A 38 1.66 12.97 -11.52
N GLY A 39 0.41 12.52 -11.42
CA GLY A 39 0.02 11.43 -10.53
C GLY A 39 0.74 10.13 -10.85
N ASP A 40 1.01 9.87 -12.14
CA ASP A 40 1.80 8.71 -12.57
C ASP A 40 3.24 8.77 -12.07
N CYS A 41 3.85 9.96 -12.10
CA CYS A 41 5.20 10.19 -11.56
C CYS A 41 5.22 10.01 -10.03
N MET A 42 4.22 10.52 -9.32
CA MET A 42 4.07 10.32 -7.88
C MET A 42 3.91 8.83 -7.51
N ALA A 43 3.13 8.08 -8.30
CA ALA A 43 2.93 6.65 -8.07
C ALA A 43 4.23 5.86 -8.24
N GLN A 44 4.99 6.16 -9.29
CA GLN A 44 6.29 5.52 -9.54
C GLN A 44 7.30 5.84 -8.43
N ALA A 45 7.36 7.11 -8.00
CA ALA A 45 8.23 7.53 -6.90
C ALA A 45 7.86 6.83 -5.58
N ALA A 46 6.57 6.73 -5.26
CA ALA A 46 6.09 6.04 -4.07
C ALA A 46 6.42 4.55 -4.10
N LEU A 47 6.25 3.87 -5.24
CA LEU A 47 6.64 2.47 -5.40
C LEU A 47 8.14 2.26 -5.24
N PHE A 48 8.96 3.16 -5.79
CA PHE A 48 10.40 3.09 -5.63
C PHE A 48 10.82 3.25 -4.17
N ALA A 49 10.28 4.25 -3.47
CA ALA A 49 10.54 4.47 -2.05
C ALA A 49 10.10 3.27 -1.20
N ALA A 50 8.92 2.71 -1.49
CA ALA A 50 8.43 1.53 -0.80
C ALA A 50 9.35 0.31 -1.00
N PHE A 51 9.81 0.04 -2.23
CA PHE A 51 10.76 -1.06 -2.46
C PHE A 51 12.12 -0.81 -1.83
N GLN A 52 12.62 0.43 -1.81
CA GLN A 52 13.86 0.76 -1.13
C GLN A 52 13.80 0.40 0.36
N GLU A 53 12.71 0.77 1.05
CA GLU A 53 12.52 0.45 2.47
C GLU A 53 12.39 -1.07 2.71
N LEU A 54 11.66 -1.78 1.85
CA LEU A 54 11.52 -3.23 1.93
C LEU A 54 12.86 -3.95 1.73
N VAL A 55 13.66 -3.53 0.75
CA VAL A 55 15.00 -4.09 0.52
C VAL A 55 15.93 -3.77 1.69
N GLN A 56 15.87 -2.55 2.24
CA GLN A 56 16.68 -2.17 3.38
C GLN A 56 16.34 -2.99 4.64
N THR A 57 15.06 -3.27 4.87
CA THR A 57 14.58 -3.97 6.06
C THR A 57 14.73 -5.50 5.94
N TYR A 58 14.41 -6.05 4.77
CA TYR A 58 14.24 -7.50 4.58
C TYR A 58 15.20 -8.12 3.56
N GLY A 59 15.91 -7.32 2.76
CA GLY A 59 16.81 -7.76 1.70
C GLY A 59 16.15 -7.90 0.32
N GLU A 60 16.99 -7.99 -0.71
CA GLU A 60 16.58 -8.01 -2.12
C GLU A 60 15.71 -9.23 -2.45
N GLU A 61 16.16 -10.43 -2.09
CA GLU A 61 15.43 -11.69 -2.39
C GLU A 61 14.06 -11.76 -1.71
N ALA A 62 13.95 -11.30 -0.46
CA ALA A 62 12.68 -11.26 0.26
C ALA A 62 11.70 -10.29 -0.42
N THR A 63 12.20 -9.14 -0.87
CA THR A 63 11.40 -8.14 -1.57
C THR A 63 10.96 -8.62 -2.95
N ALA A 64 11.84 -9.31 -3.69
CA ALA A 64 11.51 -9.92 -4.98
C ALA A 64 10.37 -10.93 -4.84
N ARG A 65 10.45 -11.83 -3.85
CA ARG A 65 9.38 -12.79 -3.56
C ARG A 65 8.07 -12.14 -3.15
N TYR A 66 8.12 -11.02 -2.42
CA TYR A 66 6.92 -10.25 -2.10
C TYR A 66 6.27 -9.65 -3.38
N ALA A 67 7.08 -9.14 -4.30
CA ALA A 67 6.61 -8.55 -5.55
C ALA A 67 6.04 -9.58 -6.55
N GLU A 68 6.46 -10.85 -6.47
CA GLU A 68 5.94 -11.92 -7.34
C GLU A 68 4.41 -12.07 -7.30
N GLY A 69 3.74 -11.71 -6.20
CA GLY A 69 2.28 -11.79 -6.08
C GLY A 69 1.51 -10.56 -6.61
N PHE A 70 2.23 -9.51 -7.04
CA PHE A 70 1.59 -8.30 -7.55
C PHE A 70 0.82 -8.52 -8.85
N PRO A 71 1.37 -9.23 -9.87
CA PRO A 71 0.66 -9.43 -11.13
C PRO A 71 -0.71 -10.09 -10.95
N GLU A 72 -0.82 -11.10 -10.08
CA GLU A 72 -2.08 -11.79 -9.78
C GLU A 72 -3.07 -10.85 -9.09
N ARG A 73 -2.62 -10.09 -8.09
CA ARG A 73 -3.49 -9.14 -7.36
C ARG A 73 -3.97 -7.98 -8.22
N ILE A 74 -3.09 -7.45 -9.09
CA ILE A 74 -3.43 -6.37 -10.02
C ILE A 74 -4.48 -6.86 -11.02
N ARG A 75 -4.27 -8.04 -11.64
CA ARG A 75 -5.26 -8.64 -12.56
C ARG A 75 -6.55 -9.05 -11.86
N GLY A 76 -6.46 -9.42 -10.58
CA GLY A 76 -7.60 -9.72 -9.72
C GLY A 76 -8.43 -8.50 -9.30
N GLY A 77 -8.00 -7.29 -9.65
CA GLY A 77 -8.73 -6.06 -9.35
C GLY A 77 -8.65 -5.62 -7.89
N THR A 78 -7.73 -6.18 -7.09
CA THR A 78 -7.58 -5.85 -5.65
C THR A 78 -7.30 -4.35 -5.41
N TYR A 79 -6.77 -3.65 -6.42
CA TYR A 79 -6.44 -2.23 -6.35
C TYR A 79 -7.41 -1.34 -7.15
N THR A 80 -8.45 -1.93 -7.76
CA THR A 80 -9.42 -1.19 -8.56
C THR A 80 -10.52 -0.64 -7.67
N VAL A 81 -10.47 0.67 -7.36
CA VAL A 81 -11.42 1.34 -6.44
C VAL A 81 -12.75 1.71 -7.13
N ARG A 82 -12.83 1.63 -8.46
CA ARG A 82 -14.09 1.71 -9.22
C ARG A 82 -14.06 0.74 -10.41
N PRO A 83 -15.09 -0.09 -10.62
CA PRO A 83 -15.19 -0.85 -11.86
C PRO A 83 -15.31 0.17 -13.00
N GLN A 84 -14.30 0.25 -13.85
CA GLN A 84 -14.45 0.91 -15.14
C GLN A 84 -15.57 0.16 -15.87
N ALA A 85 -16.68 0.86 -16.14
CA ALA A 85 -17.67 0.39 -17.09
C ALA A 85 -16.93 0.20 -18.42
N ARG A 86 -16.61 -1.05 -18.75
CA ARG A 86 -16.00 -1.41 -20.02
C ARG A 86 -17.00 -1.02 -21.11
N HIS A 87 -16.59 -0.11 -21.98
CA HIS A 87 -17.34 0.27 -23.18
C HIS A 87 -16.85 -0.54 -24.40
#